data_AF-A0A7V0MY62-F1
#
_entry.id   AF-A0A7V0MY62-F1
#
_cell.length_a   1.000
_cell.length_b   1.000
_cell.length_c   1.000
_cell.angle_alpha   90.00
_cell.angle_beta   90.00
_cell.angle_gamma   90.00
#
_symmetry.space_group_name_H-M   'P 1'
#
loop_
_entity.id
_entity.type
_entity.pdbx_description
1 polymer ?
#
loop_
_entity_poly.entity_id
_entity_poly.type
_entity_poly.pdbx_seq_one_letter_code
_entity_poly.pdbx_strand_id
1 'polypeptide(L)'
;MRLKGVFSILTIFSLILVSITVVLAQEQEKKGKQPQVSTAPVLQEQLVYSWNIFDGKTYTAGFIPKSEDTIYLIANKDNAISAKKTLVYFWPITGKYMAGWKTLNEDVDGTLEILKDGKVIKRLKKEDNVLYYPEGYWGEKALFYKDEEARKQYKKYKKALDGYYNALKKYYEARIEYRKKLDKFFKEVKKRREAGEKGPLNIEIPKEPQPPKGPNFYVTEPKKDYIINLPPGKYRIRVRARDKTIVEGSEKNLFVFTSRRTRGVGYEIIPGNRWTKKEQCNDPASIIYAAGKNVLYFRPYFQDEYNELYHNKLMDPQNTGRVENWKWVHTDPIKDVILLFYGRGNLLSKIVEKPYIVQQIPGPELGYNILEYNKKDFPYKHPTFSGYQLVLTEKLPREGYLIYLEKKGKSTIMPKSKREIRIVKKENANLLYCLSIFPLVVGGIVFVTRWRRLR
;
A
#
# COMPACT_ATOMS: atom_id res chain seq x y z
N MET A 1 22.35 15.23 88.13
CA MET A 1 21.94 13.89 87.63
C MET A 1 21.75 13.98 86.11
N ARG A 2 22.20 12.95 85.37
CA ARG A 2 22.32 12.80 83.89
C ARG A 2 21.12 13.37 83.09
N LEU A 3 21.26 13.96 81.89
CA LEU A 3 21.78 13.39 80.64
C LEU A 3 22.20 14.47 79.62
N LYS A 4 23.24 14.16 78.85
CA LYS A 4 23.75 14.88 77.67
C LYS A 4 23.06 14.35 76.39
N GLY A 5 22.92 15.23 75.39
CA GLY A 5 23.16 14.91 73.97
C GLY A 5 21.95 14.74 73.05
N VAL A 6 21.51 15.83 72.39
CA VAL A 6 20.81 15.79 71.09
C VAL A 6 21.12 17.09 70.31
N PHE A 7 22.26 17.12 69.63
CA PHE A 7 22.57 18.11 68.58
C PHE A 7 23.59 17.46 67.62
N SER A 8 23.10 16.74 66.61
CA SER A 8 23.80 16.44 65.33
C SER A 8 23.06 15.34 64.55
N ILE A 9 21.88 15.64 64.00
CA ILE A 9 21.28 14.76 62.96
C ILE A 9 20.66 15.58 61.80
N LEU A 10 20.25 16.84 62.01
CA LEU A 10 19.56 17.60 60.96
C LEU A 10 20.45 18.22 59.87
N THR A 11 21.74 18.43 60.08
CA THR A 11 22.63 19.05 59.07
C THR A 11 23.29 18.05 58.13
N ILE A 12 23.33 16.75 58.46
CA ILE A 12 23.92 15.71 57.60
C ILE A 12 22.89 15.16 56.59
N PHE A 13 21.59 15.17 56.94
CA PHE A 13 20.55 14.69 56.03
C PHE A 13 20.27 15.64 54.85
N SER A 14 20.50 16.95 55.01
CA SER A 14 20.32 17.92 53.92
C SER A 14 21.44 17.83 52.87
N LEU A 15 22.70 17.58 53.27
CA LEU A 15 23.80 17.39 52.31
C LEU A 15 23.73 16.05 51.57
N ILE A 16 23.25 14.98 52.21
CA ILE A 16 23.13 13.67 51.54
C ILE A 16 21.97 13.66 50.53
N LEU A 17 20.86 14.34 50.80
CA LEU A 17 19.74 14.45 49.84
C LEU A 17 20.07 15.32 48.61
N VAL A 18 20.87 16.37 48.79
CA VAL A 18 21.33 17.23 47.68
C VAL A 18 22.39 16.49 46.84
N SER A 19 23.23 15.66 47.46
CA SER A 19 24.21 14.85 46.73
C SER A 19 23.56 13.74 45.90
N ILE A 20 22.51 13.09 46.42
CA ILE A 20 21.78 12.03 45.72
C ILE A 20 20.93 12.59 44.57
N THR A 21 20.32 13.78 44.74
CA THR A 21 19.57 14.43 43.65
C THR A 21 20.47 14.97 42.55
N VAL A 22 21.67 15.48 42.87
CA VAL A 22 22.66 15.90 41.86
C VAL A 22 23.28 14.69 41.14
N VAL A 23 23.54 13.57 41.83
CA VAL A 23 24.04 12.34 41.19
C VAL A 23 22.97 11.70 40.31
N LEU A 24 21.70 11.64 40.73
CA LEU A 24 20.59 11.16 39.90
C LEU A 24 20.29 12.10 38.71
N ALA A 25 20.43 13.42 38.88
CA ALA A 25 20.29 14.38 37.78
C ALA A 25 21.43 14.26 36.77
N GLN A 26 22.68 14.05 37.21
CA GLN A 26 23.81 13.81 36.31
C GLN A 26 23.77 12.43 35.64
N GLU A 27 23.18 11.42 36.29
CA GLU A 27 22.97 10.10 35.69
C GLU A 27 21.80 10.10 34.69
N GLN A 28 20.77 10.94 34.91
CA GLN A 28 19.71 11.19 33.93
C GLN A 28 20.16 12.10 32.78
N GLU A 29 21.02 13.10 33.01
CA GLU A 29 21.64 13.87 31.91
C GLU A 29 22.60 13.02 31.07
N LYS A 30 23.30 12.04 31.67
CA LYS A 30 24.13 11.08 30.93
C LYS A 30 23.29 10.00 30.22
N LYS A 31 22.11 9.62 30.74
CA LYS A 31 21.18 8.68 30.07
C LYS A 31 20.26 9.37 29.04
N GLY A 32 20.12 10.69 29.08
CA GLY A 32 19.32 11.50 28.15
C GLY A 32 20.05 12.00 26.90
N LYS A 33 21.37 11.78 26.81
CA LYS A 33 22.17 12.00 25.60
C LYS A 33 22.73 10.67 25.10
N GLN A 34 21.84 9.81 24.57
CA GLN A 34 22.32 8.98 23.47
C GLN A 34 22.86 9.94 22.42
N PRO A 35 24.12 9.80 21.95
CA PRO A 35 24.54 10.54 20.78
C PRO A 35 23.59 10.13 19.67
N GLN A 36 22.69 11.04 19.30
CA GLN A 36 21.99 10.95 18.04
C GLN A 36 23.09 11.10 17.00
N VAL A 37 23.71 9.98 16.61
CA VAL A 37 24.66 9.95 15.52
C VAL A 37 23.83 10.14 14.25
N SER A 38 23.40 11.38 14.02
CA SER A 38 23.09 11.85 12.68
C SER A 38 24.42 12.17 12.02
N THR A 39 25.25 11.14 11.81
CA THR A 39 26.23 11.24 10.74
C THR A 39 25.43 11.30 9.46
N ALA A 40 25.64 12.37 8.69
CA ALA A 40 25.15 12.41 7.32
C ALA A 40 25.54 11.07 6.65
N PRO A 41 24.59 10.40 5.98
CA PRO A 41 24.84 9.07 5.47
C PRO A 41 25.99 9.14 4.45
N VAL A 42 26.94 8.21 4.54
CA VAL A 42 28.09 8.18 3.63
C VAL A 42 27.59 7.90 2.22
N LEU A 43 27.74 8.89 1.35
CA LEU A 43 27.37 8.83 -0.06
C LEU A 43 28.55 8.29 -0.86
N GLN A 44 28.32 7.22 -1.61
CA GLN A 44 29.31 6.64 -2.50
C GLN A 44 28.79 6.66 -3.93
N GLU A 45 29.60 7.14 -4.87
CA GLU A 45 29.28 7.00 -6.29
C GLU A 45 29.32 5.52 -6.69
N GLN A 46 28.24 5.05 -7.32
CA GLN A 46 28.11 3.68 -7.80
C GLN A 46 27.45 3.65 -9.17
N LEU A 47 27.90 2.72 -10.02
CA LEU A 47 27.09 2.26 -11.15
C LEU A 47 26.01 1.32 -10.61
N VAL A 48 24.77 1.67 -10.88
CA VAL A 48 23.57 0.92 -10.51
C VAL A 48 22.71 0.69 -11.74
N TYR A 49 21.75 -0.22 -11.61
CA TYR A 49 20.70 -0.37 -12.62
C TYR A 49 19.40 0.17 -12.05
N SER A 50 18.84 1.23 -12.65
CA SER A 50 17.45 1.63 -12.42
C SER A 50 16.52 0.80 -13.28
N TRP A 51 15.27 0.62 -12.86
CA TRP A 51 14.33 -0.18 -13.62
C TRP A 51 12.87 0.28 -13.54
N ASN A 52 12.07 -0.22 -14.48
CA ASN A 52 10.62 -0.38 -14.40
C ASN A 52 10.29 -1.80 -14.92
N ILE A 53 9.98 -2.71 -14.02
CA ILE A 53 9.84 -4.14 -14.33
C ILE A 53 8.44 -4.64 -14.01
N PHE A 54 7.98 -5.64 -14.76
CA PHE A 54 6.69 -6.26 -14.52
C PHE A 54 6.73 -7.11 -13.25
N ASP A 55 5.82 -6.85 -12.31
CA ASP A 55 5.79 -7.50 -11.00
C ASP A 55 4.72 -8.61 -10.86
N GLY A 56 4.07 -8.97 -11.96
CA GLY A 56 2.94 -9.91 -11.96
C GLY A 56 1.58 -9.20 -12.04
N LYS A 57 1.50 -7.94 -11.58
CA LYS A 57 0.28 -7.12 -11.61
C LYS A 57 0.42 -5.89 -12.51
N THR A 58 1.51 -5.17 -12.33
CA THR A 58 1.78 -3.86 -12.91
C THR A 58 3.30 -3.71 -13.11
N TYR A 59 3.76 -2.47 -13.25
CA TYR A 59 5.18 -2.14 -13.31
C TYR A 59 5.63 -1.45 -12.04
N THR A 60 6.69 -1.98 -11.44
CA THR A 60 7.32 -1.42 -10.25
C THR A 60 8.67 -0.79 -10.61
N ALA A 61 8.86 0.44 -10.13
CA ALA A 61 10.10 1.19 -10.27
C ALA A 61 11.05 0.86 -9.11
N GLY A 62 12.36 0.89 -9.36
CA GLY A 62 13.36 0.60 -8.34
C GLY A 62 14.77 0.65 -8.90
N PHE A 63 15.72 0.13 -8.13
CA PHE A 63 17.11 0.04 -8.56
C PHE A 63 17.86 -1.09 -7.86
N ILE A 64 18.96 -1.54 -8.48
CA ILE A 64 19.88 -2.54 -7.93
C ILE A 64 21.15 -1.84 -7.45
N PRO A 65 21.43 -1.81 -6.13
CA PRO A 65 22.69 -1.29 -5.62
C PRO A 65 23.86 -2.21 -6.01
N LYS A 66 25.09 -1.71 -5.91
CA LYS A 66 26.30 -2.49 -6.25
C LYS A 66 26.38 -3.80 -5.46
N SER A 67 25.91 -3.81 -4.21
CA SER A 67 25.91 -4.95 -3.29
C SER A 67 25.06 -6.15 -3.73
N GLU A 68 24.14 -5.96 -4.67
CA GLU A 68 23.26 -7.04 -5.16
C GLU A 68 23.72 -7.50 -6.54
N ASP A 69 24.09 -8.77 -6.66
CA ASP A 69 24.68 -9.31 -7.89
C ASP A 69 23.66 -9.80 -8.92
N THR A 70 22.43 -10.06 -8.49
CA THR A 70 21.40 -10.70 -9.33
C THR A 70 20.18 -9.82 -9.51
N ILE A 71 19.77 -9.66 -10.75
CA ILE A 71 18.51 -9.02 -11.16
C ILE A 71 17.48 -10.12 -11.39
N TYR A 72 16.28 -9.95 -10.83
CA TYR A 72 15.18 -10.91 -10.96
C TYR A 72 14.07 -10.34 -11.83
N LEU A 73 13.70 -11.04 -12.90
CA LEU A 73 12.63 -10.62 -13.83
C LEU A 73 11.62 -11.73 -14.06
N ILE A 74 10.36 -11.36 -14.31
CA ILE A 74 9.34 -12.29 -14.80
C ILE A 74 9.52 -12.48 -16.32
N ALA A 75 9.49 -13.75 -16.74
CA ALA A 75 9.69 -14.17 -18.12
C ALA A 75 8.63 -13.64 -19.08
N ASN A 76 9.01 -13.51 -20.36
CA ASN A 76 8.11 -13.21 -21.49
C ASN A 76 7.32 -11.91 -21.31
N LYS A 77 7.90 -10.94 -20.63
CA LYS A 77 7.37 -9.59 -20.39
C LYS A 77 8.45 -8.57 -20.72
N ASP A 78 8.02 -7.41 -21.21
CA ASP A 78 8.93 -6.30 -21.42
C ASP A 78 9.31 -5.71 -20.05
N ASN A 79 10.61 -5.56 -19.79
CA ASN A 79 11.14 -4.98 -18.57
C ASN A 79 12.16 -3.90 -18.96
N ALA A 80 11.96 -2.67 -18.52
CA ALA A 80 12.86 -1.57 -18.80
C ALA A 80 13.94 -1.49 -17.73
N ILE A 81 15.21 -1.52 -18.13
CA ILE A 81 16.34 -1.25 -17.25
C ILE A 81 17.30 -0.23 -17.86
N SER A 82 17.95 0.58 -17.05
CA SER A 82 19.04 1.46 -17.50
C SER A 82 20.18 1.46 -16.48
N ALA A 83 21.40 1.36 -17.00
CA ALA A 83 22.61 1.55 -16.21
C ALA A 83 22.85 3.04 -15.96
N LYS A 84 23.06 3.41 -14.70
CA LYS A 84 23.20 4.80 -14.26
C LYS A 84 24.32 4.93 -13.24
N LYS A 85 24.98 6.08 -13.23
CA LYS A 85 25.82 6.50 -12.11
C LYS A 85 25.02 7.39 -11.17
N THR A 86 25.06 7.06 -9.88
CA THR A 86 24.37 7.83 -8.83
C THR A 86 25.12 7.71 -7.52
N LEU A 87 24.76 8.54 -6.55
CA LEU A 87 25.21 8.38 -5.17
C LEU A 87 24.32 7.35 -4.47
N VAL A 88 24.92 6.36 -3.83
CA VAL A 88 24.23 5.35 -3.02
C VAL A 88 24.67 5.53 -1.57
N TYR A 89 23.70 5.45 -0.66
CA TYR A 89 23.96 5.57 0.77
C TYR A 89 23.10 4.60 1.56
N PHE A 90 23.60 4.15 2.72
CA PHE A 90 22.85 3.28 3.61
C PHE A 90 21.91 4.12 4.50
N TRP A 91 20.65 3.73 4.60
CA TRP A 91 19.65 4.35 5.47
C TRP A 91 19.39 3.47 6.70
N PRO A 92 19.93 3.84 7.89
CA PRO A 92 19.92 2.98 9.07
C PRO A 92 18.52 2.60 9.58
N ILE A 93 17.52 3.48 9.39
CA ILE A 93 16.15 3.25 9.89
C ILE A 93 15.48 2.09 9.13
N THR A 94 15.75 1.97 7.83
CA THR A 94 15.17 0.89 7.00
C THR A 94 16.13 -0.29 6.82
N GLY A 95 17.42 -0.11 7.16
CA GLY A 95 18.46 -1.10 6.95
C GLY A 95 18.78 -1.34 5.47
N LYS A 96 18.57 -0.35 4.60
CA LYS A 96 18.68 -0.49 3.13
C LYS A 96 19.52 0.60 2.50
N TYR A 97 20.17 0.25 1.40
CA TYR A 97 20.78 1.20 0.47
C TYR A 97 19.71 1.95 -0.32
N MET A 98 19.88 3.27 -0.40
CA MET A 98 19.01 4.22 -1.08
C MET A 98 19.82 4.94 -2.16
N ALA A 99 19.16 5.30 -3.26
CA ALA A 99 19.78 6.05 -4.35
C ALA A 99 19.48 7.56 -4.24
N GLY A 100 20.53 8.36 -4.44
CA GLY A 100 20.53 9.82 -4.44
C GLY A 100 20.23 10.42 -5.81
N TRP A 101 19.14 9.98 -6.45
CA TRP A 101 18.77 10.39 -7.82
C TRP A 101 18.61 11.90 -8.02
N LYS A 102 18.35 12.65 -6.95
CA LYS A 102 18.24 14.12 -7.00
C LYS A 102 19.60 14.82 -7.09
N THR A 103 20.65 14.16 -6.60
CA THR A 103 22.00 14.74 -6.55
C THR A 103 22.83 14.30 -7.76
N LEU A 104 22.79 13.00 -8.11
CA LEU A 104 23.49 12.45 -9.26
C LEU A 104 22.61 11.39 -9.95
N ASN A 105 22.42 11.52 -11.26
CA ASN A 105 21.60 10.60 -12.05
C ASN A 105 22.08 10.61 -13.51
N GLU A 106 23.33 10.21 -13.69
CA GLU A 106 23.95 10.18 -15.00
C GLU A 106 23.63 8.88 -15.72
N ASP A 107 23.25 9.00 -16.98
CA ASP A 107 22.95 7.85 -17.82
C ASP A 107 24.25 7.24 -18.36
N VAL A 108 24.41 5.92 -18.24
CA VAL A 108 25.56 5.22 -18.80
C VAL A 108 25.26 4.85 -20.25
N ASP A 109 26.04 5.41 -21.16
CA ASP A 109 25.95 5.14 -22.59
C ASP A 109 26.60 3.80 -22.95
N GLY A 110 25.96 3.06 -23.85
CA GLY A 110 26.51 1.81 -24.35
C GLY A 110 25.45 0.86 -24.92
N THR A 111 25.89 -0.34 -25.27
CA THR A 111 25.03 -1.45 -25.68
C THR A 111 24.97 -2.47 -24.57
N LEU A 112 23.77 -2.85 -24.13
CA LEU A 112 23.61 -3.93 -23.17
C LEU A 112 23.80 -5.27 -23.88
N GLU A 113 24.80 -6.05 -23.46
CA GLU A 113 24.98 -7.43 -23.89
C GLU A 113 24.26 -8.37 -22.92
N ILE A 114 23.49 -9.30 -23.46
CA ILE A 114 22.92 -10.42 -22.70
C ILE A 114 23.69 -11.67 -23.09
N LEU A 115 24.21 -12.37 -22.09
CA LEU A 115 25.01 -13.57 -22.23
C LEU A 115 24.27 -14.78 -21.66
N LYS A 116 24.45 -15.91 -22.33
CA LYS A 116 24.04 -17.24 -21.84
C LYS A 116 25.22 -18.19 -22.07
N ASP A 117 25.60 -18.92 -21.02
CA ASP A 117 26.74 -19.86 -21.06
C ASP A 117 28.03 -19.22 -21.61
N GLY A 118 28.29 -17.97 -21.21
CA GLY A 118 29.47 -17.20 -21.62
C GLY A 118 29.39 -16.57 -23.02
N LYS A 119 28.38 -16.92 -23.84
CA LYS A 119 28.22 -16.40 -25.20
C LYS A 119 27.21 -15.25 -25.22
N VAL A 120 27.52 -14.19 -25.96
CA VAL A 120 26.57 -13.08 -26.20
C VAL A 120 25.44 -13.57 -27.10
N ILE A 121 24.21 -13.60 -26.57
CA ILE A 121 23.01 -14.03 -27.32
C ILE A 121 22.17 -12.86 -27.82
N LYS A 122 22.31 -11.68 -27.21
CA LYS A 122 21.56 -10.48 -27.62
C LYS A 122 22.34 -9.21 -27.30
N ARG A 123 22.14 -8.19 -28.14
CA ARG A 123 22.70 -6.85 -27.99
C ARG A 123 21.54 -5.86 -28.04
N LEU A 124 21.33 -5.09 -26.98
CA LEU A 124 20.20 -4.16 -26.87
C LEU A 124 20.70 -2.72 -26.88
N LYS A 125 20.07 -1.90 -27.71
CA LYS A 125 20.14 -0.43 -27.61
C LYS A 125 18.99 0.05 -26.71
N LYS A 126 19.08 1.29 -26.25
CA LYS A 126 17.98 1.90 -25.50
C LYS A 126 16.83 2.25 -26.46
N GLU A 127 15.61 1.96 -26.04
CA GLU A 127 14.36 2.22 -26.76
C GLU A 127 13.50 3.20 -25.97
N ASP A 128 12.73 4.04 -26.68
CA ASP A 128 11.78 4.93 -26.01
C ASP A 128 10.68 4.09 -25.36
N ASN A 129 10.32 4.38 -24.11
CA ASN A 129 9.25 3.67 -23.43
C ASN A 129 8.46 4.58 -22.48
N VAL A 130 7.20 4.18 -22.23
CA VAL A 130 6.30 4.82 -21.26
C VAL A 130 5.45 3.79 -20.54
N LEU A 131 5.04 4.14 -19.33
CA LEU A 131 3.96 3.47 -18.60
C LEU A 131 2.67 4.29 -18.77
N TYR A 132 1.64 3.62 -19.28
CA TYR A 132 0.29 4.15 -19.44
C TYR A 132 -0.62 3.60 -18.34
N TYR A 133 -1.22 4.50 -17.57
CA TYR A 133 -2.13 4.18 -16.48
C TYR A 133 -3.56 4.56 -16.87
N PRO A 134 -4.40 3.61 -17.33
CA PRO A 134 -5.74 3.87 -17.84
C PRO A 134 -6.69 4.49 -16.81
N GLU A 135 -6.46 4.21 -15.52
CA GLU A 135 -7.30 4.67 -14.40
C GLU A 135 -6.61 5.80 -13.61
N GLY A 136 -5.59 6.44 -14.21
CA GLY A 136 -4.78 7.48 -13.59
C GLY A 136 -3.59 6.91 -12.81
N TYR A 137 -2.71 7.79 -12.32
CA TYR A 137 -1.43 7.39 -11.71
C TYR A 137 -1.56 6.38 -10.54
N TRP A 138 -2.64 6.50 -9.76
CA TRP A 138 -2.94 5.61 -8.64
C TRP A 138 -3.77 4.38 -9.03
N GLY A 139 -4.00 4.18 -10.33
CA GLY A 139 -4.67 3.01 -10.86
C GLY A 139 -3.90 1.72 -10.57
N GLU A 140 -4.61 0.61 -10.46
CA GLU A 140 -3.99 -0.67 -10.06
C GLU A 140 -3.13 -1.31 -11.17
N LYS A 141 -3.20 -0.80 -12.40
CA LYS A 141 -2.50 -1.35 -13.56
C LYS A 141 -1.85 -0.26 -14.40
N ALA A 142 -0.66 -0.60 -14.89
CA ALA A 142 0.02 0.11 -15.95
C ALA A 142 0.24 -0.79 -17.17
N LEU A 143 0.12 -0.21 -18.36
CA LEU A 143 0.50 -0.82 -19.62
C LEU A 143 1.84 -0.27 -20.08
N PHE A 144 2.67 -1.12 -20.66
CA PHE A 144 3.98 -0.75 -21.18
C PHE A 144 3.92 -0.57 -22.69
N TYR A 145 4.39 0.58 -23.17
CA TYR A 145 4.49 0.89 -24.59
C TYR A 145 5.91 1.27 -24.96
N LYS A 146 6.31 0.93 -26.19
CA LYS A 146 7.65 1.16 -26.76
C LYS A 146 7.58 2.04 -27.99
N ASP A 147 8.69 2.72 -28.26
CA ASP A 147 8.98 3.50 -29.47
C ASP A 147 7.82 4.38 -29.94
N GLU A 148 7.27 4.10 -31.12
CA GLU A 148 6.21 4.90 -31.73
C GLU A 148 4.93 4.91 -30.90
N GLU A 149 4.54 3.77 -30.35
CA GLU A 149 3.37 3.69 -29.47
C GLU A 149 3.62 4.46 -28.17
N ALA A 150 4.84 4.44 -27.63
CA ALA A 150 5.19 5.23 -26.46
C ALA A 150 5.02 6.74 -26.73
N ARG A 151 5.59 7.23 -27.84
CA ARG A 151 5.48 8.63 -28.28
C ARG A 151 4.03 9.03 -28.53
N LYS A 152 3.24 8.15 -29.13
CA LYS A 152 1.80 8.36 -29.41
C LYS A 152 0.98 8.47 -28.12
N GLN A 153 1.16 7.57 -27.15
CA GLN A 153 0.43 7.64 -25.88
C GLN A 153 0.79 8.90 -25.08
N TYR A 154 2.07 9.28 -25.05
CA TYR A 154 2.49 10.50 -24.37
C TYR A 154 1.94 11.77 -25.03
N LYS A 155 1.95 11.84 -26.37
CA LYS A 155 1.34 12.95 -27.12
C LYS A 155 -0.16 13.06 -26.86
N LYS A 156 -0.87 11.91 -26.81
CA LYS A 156 -2.29 11.86 -26.44
C LYS A 156 -2.52 12.43 -25.03
N TYR A 157 -1.67 12.08 -24.07
CA TYR A 157 -1.77 12.58 -22.70
C TYR A 157 -1.50 14.10 -22.62
N LYS A 158 -0.44 14.60 -23.26
CA LYS A 158 -0.15 16.04 -23.33
C LYS A 158 -1.31 16.84 -23.92
N LYS A 159 -1.88 16.37 -25.03
CA LYS A 159 -3.07 17.02 -25.63
C LYS A 159 -4.26 17.07 -24.66
N ALA A 160 -4.47 16.02 -23.86
CA ALA A 160 -5.53 15.99 -22.86
C ALA A 160 -5.25 16.97 -21.70
N LEU A 161 -3.99 17.08 -21.25
CA LEU A 161 -3.58 18.07 -20.25
C LEU A 161 -3.76 19.50 -20.75
N ASP A 162 -3.33 19.80 -21.97
CA ASP A 162 -3.45 21.14 -22.55
C ASP A 162 -4.93 21.53 -22.67
N GLY A 163 -5.78 20.60 -23.11
CA GLY A 163 -7.23 20.79 -23.14
C GLY A 163 -7.82 21.07 -21.75
N TYR A 164 -7.37 20.35 -20.72
CA TYR A 164 -7.78 20.59 -19.34
C TYR A 164 -7.36 21.97 -18.83
N TYR A 165 -6.10 22.36 -19.02
CA TYR A 165 -5.61 23.68 -18.57
C TYR A 165 -6.33 24.83 -19.28
N ASN A 166 -6.64 24.68 -20.58
CA ASN A 166 -7.44 25.64 -21.31
C ASN A 166 -8.88 25.75 -20.76
N ALA A 167 -9.51 24.62 -20.42
CA ALA A 167 -10.81 24.63 -19.77
C ALA A 167 -10.77 25.22 -18.35
N LEU A 168 -9.67 24.97 -17.62
CA LEU A 168 -9.45 25.49 -16.27
C LEU A 168 -9.31 27.02 -16.28
N LYS A 169 -8.61 27.57 -17.26
CA LYS A 169 -8.55 29.02 -17.49
C LYS A 169 -9.95 29.62 -17.68
N LYS A 170 -10.74 29.06 -18.60
CA LYS A 170 -12.13 29.48 -18.85
C LYS A 170 -13.03 29.37 -17.61
N TYR A 171 -12.84 28.32 -16.81
CA TYR A 171 -13.56 28.14 -15.55
C TYR A 171 -13.24 29.25 -14.55
N TYR A 172 -11.97 29.64 -14.39
CA TYR A 172 -11.59 30.74 -13.50
C TYR A 172 -12.15 32.08 -13.96
N GLU A 173 -12.14 32.36 -15.26
CA GLU A 173 -12.79 33.54 -15.86
C GLU A 173 -14.29 33.56 -15.54
N ALA A 174 -15.00 32.44 -15.80
CA ALA A 174 -16.42 32.30 -15.48
C ALA A 174 -16.71 32.43 -13.98
N ARG A 175 -15.79 31.99 -13.11
CA ARG A 175 -15.92 32.12 -11.65
C ARG A 175 -15.82 33.57 -11.19
N ILE A 176 -14.96 34.36 -11.83
CA ILE A 176 -14.86 35.80 -11.57
C ILE A 176 -16.16 36.50 -11.97
N GLU A 177 -16.72 36.18 -13.15
CA GLU A 177 -18.01 36.73 -13.58
C GLU A 177 -19.17 36.29 -12.69
N TYR A 178 -19.19 35.02 -12.28
CA TYR A 178 -20.15 34.48 -11.34
C TYR A 178 -20.15 35.27 -10.02
N ARG A 179 -18.97 35.53 -9.44
CA ARG A 179 -18.85 36.36 -8.21
C ARG A 179 -19.43 37.75 -8.42
N LYS A 180 -19.13 38.41 -9.55
CA LYS A 180 -19.73 39.72 -9.88
C LYS A 180 -21.26 39.66 -9.99
N LYS A 181 -21.81 38.62 -10.61
CA LYS A 181 -23.28 38.42 -10.71
C LYS A 181 -23.90 38.13 -9.35
N LEU A 182 -23.23 37.35 -8.51
CA LEU A 182 -23.65 37.03 -7.15
C LEU A 182 -23.69 38.28 -6.25
N ASP A 183 -22.66 39.13 -6.34
CA ASP A 183 -22.62 40.39 -5.59
C ASP A 183 -23.76 41.34 -6.02
N LYS A 184 -24.02 41.43 -7.33
CA LYS A 184 -25.17 42.19 -7.86
C LYS A 184 -26.50 41.61 -7.38
N PHE A 185 -26.64 40.29 -7.40
CA PHE A 185 -27.81 39.59 -6.89
C PHE A 185 -28.05 39.92 -5.40
N PHE A 186 -27.03 39.83 -4.55
CA PHE A 186 -27.17 40.16 -3.12
C PHE A 186 -27.49 41.64 -2.87
N LYS A 187 -26.91 42.56 -3.65
CA LYS A 187 -27.25 43.98 -3.57
C LYS A 187 -28.71 44.24 -3.92
N GLU A 188 -29.22 43.63 -4.99
CA GLU A 188 -30.61 43.78 -5.42
C GLU A 188 -31.59 43.15 -4.41
N VAL A 189 -31.27 41.95 -3.91
CA VAL A 189 -32.04 41.30 -2.84
C VAL A 189 -32.11 42.19 -1.61
N LYS A 190 -30.98 42.76 -1.15
CA LYS A 190 -30.94 43.66 0.00
C LYS A 190 -31.83 44.89 -0.22
N LYS A 191 -31.70 45.55 -1.38
CA LYS A 191 -32.51 46.73 -1.73
C LYS A 191 -34.02 46.46 -1.69
N ARG A 192 -34.48 45.33 -2.27
CA ARG A 192 -35.91 44.99 -2.28
C ARG A 192 -36.44 44.61 -0.91
N ARG A 193 -35.62 43.96 -0.08
CA ARG A 193 -35.95 43.67 1.32
C ARG A 193 -36.09 44.93 2.16
N GLU A 194 -35.18 45.90 2.00
CA GLU A 194 -35.25 47.21 2.65
C GLU A 194 -36.47 48.03 2.18
N ALA A 195 -36.89 47.87 0.93
CA ALA A 195 -38.12 48.46 0.38
C ALA A 195 -39.43 47.76 0.83
N GLY A 196 -39.34 46.72 1.67
CA GLY A 196 -40.50 46.07 2.28
C GLY A 196 -41.07 44.86 1.53
N GLU A 197 -40.44 44.37 0.44
CA GLU A 197 -40.89 43.15 -0.25
C GLU A 197 -40.68 41.90 0.63
N LYS A 198 -41.78 41.25 0.99
CA LYS A 198 -41.82 40.00 1.77
C LYS A 198 -42.05 38.78 0.85
N GLY A 199 -41.56 37.62 1.25
CA GLY A 199 -41.68 36.37 0.46
C GLY A 199 -40.50 36.09 -0.49
N PRO A 200 -40.56 35.01 -1.30
CA PRO A 200 -39.51 34.69 -2.26
C PRO A 200 -39.43 35.74 -3.37
N LEU A 201 -38.24 36.32 -3.56
CA LEU A 201 -38.00 37.31 -4.61
C LEU A 201 -37.81 36.59 -5.96
N ASN A 202 -38.50 37.05 -7.00
CA ASN A 202 -38.32 36.55 -8.36
C ASN A 202 -37.07 37.16 -9.01
N ILE A 203 -35.91 36.82 -8.47
CA ILE A 203 -34.60 37.22 -8.99
C ILE A 203 -33.84 35.94 -9.35
N GLU A 204 -33.33 35.86 -10.58
CA GLU A 204 -32.58 34.71 -11.05
C GLU A 204 -31.29 34.53 -10.22
N ILE A 205 -31.18 33.39 -9.53
CA ILE A 205 -29.98 33.05 -8.76
C ILE A 205 -28.87 32.69 -9.75
N PRO A 206 -27.72 33.38 -9.72
CA PRO A 206 -26.59 33.02 -10.57
C PRO A 206 -26.19 31.56 -10.37
N LYS A 207 -25.97 30.83 -11.46
CA LYS A 207 -25.53 29.43 -11.42
C LYS A 207 -24.01 29.36 -11.28
N GLU A 208 -23.52 28.58 -10.31
CA GLU A 208 -22.09 28.39 -10.12
C GLU A 208 -21.50 27.60 -11.32
N PRO A 209 -20.39 28.06 -11.92
CA PRO A 209 -19.72 27.31 -12.97
C PRO A 209 -19.18 25.99 -12.40
N GLN A 210 -19.21 24.93 -13.20
CA GLN A 210 -18.67 23.63 -12.80
C GLN A 210 -17.17 23.54 -13.11
N PRO A 211 -16.34 23.02 -12.18
CA PRO A 211 -14.93 22.82 -12.45
C PRO A 211 -14.74 21.78 -13.57
N PRO A 212 -13.79 22.01 -14.50
CA PRO A 212 -13.49 21.04 -15.54
C PRO A 212 -12.87 19.79 -14.93
N LYS A 213 -13.08 18.65 -15.59
CA LYS A 213 -12.48 17.38 -15.19
C LYS A 213 -11.14 17.20 -15.87
N GLY A 214 -10.12 16.87 -15.09
CA GLY A 214 -8.82 16.48 -15.62
C GLY A 214 -8.86 15.15 -16.37
N PRO A 215 -7.77 14.77 -17.06
CA PRO A 215 -7.63 13.45 -17.65
C PRO A 215 -7.81 12.36 -16.59
N ASN A 216 -8.59 11.33 -16.91
CA ASN A 216 -8.80 10.15 -16.06
C ASN A 216 -7.73 9.07 -16.25
N PHE A 217 -6.70 9.36 -17.05
CA PHE A 217 -5.57 8.49 -17.32
C PHE A 217 -4.27 9.28 -17.19
N TYR A 218 -3.16 8.58 -17.00
CA TYR A 218 -1.83 9.18 -16.84
C TYR A 218 -0.81 8.44 -17.70
N VAL A 219 0.17 9.16 -18.24
CA VAL A 219 1.29 8.58 -18.98
C VAL A 219 2.58 9.16 -18.46
N THR A 220 3.54 8.30 -18.13
CA THR A 220 4.87 8.77 -17.71
C THR A 220 5.55 9.52 -18.84
N GLU A 221 6.50 10.37 -18.49
CA GLU A 221 7.39 10.95 -19.49
C GLU A 221 8.20 9.85 -20.21
N PRO A 222 8.40 9.95 -21.53
CA PRO A 222 9.22 9.01 -22.28
C PRO A 222 10.64 8.93 -21.74
N LYS A 223 11.13 7.70 -21.56
CA LYS A 223 12.51 7.41 -21.16
C LYS A 223 13.14 6.46 -22.16
N LYS A 224 14.48 6.45 -22.18
CA LYS A 224 15.27 5.53 -22.98
C LYS A 224 15.90 4.49 -22.09
N ASP A 225 15.46 3.24 -22.23
CA ASP A 225 15.91 2.12 -21.42
C ASP A 225 16.18 0.89 -22.29
N TYR A 226 16.99 -0.05 -21.80
CA TYR A 226 17.14 -1.36 -22.41
C TYR A 226 15.91 -2.21 -22.09
N ILE A 227 15.24 -2.72 -23.12
CA ILE A 227 14.05 -3.55 -22.94
C ILE A 227 14.43 -5.03 -22.95
N ILE A 228 14.36 -5.65 -21.78
CA ILE A 228 14.62 -7.08 -21.61
C ILE A 228 13.31 -7.85 -21.61
N ASN A 229 13.20 -8.75 -22.57
CA ASN A 229 12.14 -9.75 -22.66
C ASN A 229 12.79 -11.08 -23.05
N LEU A 230 12.83 -12.01 -22.11
CA LEU A 230 13.54 -13.29 -22.20
C LEU A 230 12.67 -14.42 -21.65
N PRO A 231 12.87 -15.66 -22.13
CA PRO A 231 12.26 -16.84 -21.51
C PRO A 231 12.92 -17.14 -20.15
N PRO A 232 12.32 -18.03 -19.33
CA PRO A 232 12.91 -18.42 -18.06
C PRO A 232 14.33 -18.97 -18.23
N GLY A 233 15.24 -18.57 -17.34
CA GLY A 233 16.63 -19.01 -17.41
C GLY A 233 17.60 -18.16 -16.58
N LYS A 234 18.85 -18.61 -16.57
CA LYS A 234 19.99 -17.90 -15.98
C LYS A 234 20.77 -17.23 -17.11
N TYR A 235 21.04 -15.94 -16.94
CA TYR A 235 21.76 -15.10 -17.90
C TYR A 235 22.77 -14.23 -17.16
N ARG A 236 23.67 -13.60 -17.91
CA ARG A 236 24.49 -12.49 -17.42
C ARG A 236 24.27 -11.28 -18.30
N ILE A 237 24.37 -10.09 -17.74
CA ILE A 237 24.33 -8.84 -18.49
C ILE A 237 25.57 -8.00 -18.21
N ARG A 238 25.95 -7.18 -19.18
CA ARG A 238 26.99 -6.15 -19.04
C ARG A 238 26.80 -5.05 -20.06
N VAL A 239 27.28 -3.85 -19.77
CA VAL A 239 27.26 -2.74 -20.72
C VAL A 239 28.59 -2.67 -21.44
N ARG A 240 28.55 -2.67 -22.78
CA ARG A 240 29.71 -2.39 -23.62
C ARG A 240 29.68 -0.93 -24.07
N ALA A 241 30.75 -0.21 -23.76
CA ALA A 241 30.94 1.18 -24.16
C ALA A 241 31.22 1.31 -25.67
N ARG A 242 31.22 2.55 -26.18
CA ARG A 242 31.42 2.84 -27.61
C ARG A 242 32.81 2.44 -28.11
N ASP A 243 33.81 2.51 -27.25
CA ASP A 243 35.19 2.07 -27.48
C ASP A 243 35.38 0.53 -27.43
N LYS A 244 34.27 -0.21 -27.30
CA LYS A 244 34.20 -1.67 -27.18
C LYS A 244 34.70 -2.22 -25.84
N THR A 245 35.08 -1.41 -24.87
CA THR A 245 35.42 -1.88 -23.51
C THR A 245 34.15 -2.24 -22.72
N ILE A 246 34.30 -3.06 -21.68
CA ILE A 246 33.21 -3.35 -20.74
C ILE A 246 33.20 -2.25 -19.68
N VAL A 247 32.04 -1.64 -19.45
CA VAL A 247 31.89 -0.63 -18.41
C VAL A 247 32.06 -1.29 -17.05
N GLU A 248 33.00 -0.80 -16.25
CA GLU A 248 33.31 -1.33 -14.92
C GLU A 248 32.07 -1.31 -14.01
N GLY A 249 31.86 -2.39 -13.27
CA GLY A 249 30.71 -2.53 -12.36
C GLY A 249 29.37 -2.78 -13.04
N SER A 250 29.29 -2.80 -14.37
CA SER A 250 28.05 -3.06 -15.10
C SER A 250 27.65 -4.54 -15.14
N GLU A 251 28.53 -5.45 -14.75
CA GLU A 251 28.24 -6.89 -14.83
C GLU A 251 27.27 -7.32 -13.74
N LYS A 252 26.17 -7.97 -14.13
CA LYS A 252 25.18 -8.56 -13.21
C LYS A 252 24.72 -9.93 -13.69
N ASN A 253 24.34 -10.78 -12.75
CA ASN A 253 23.55 -11.96 -13.04
C ASN A 253 22.11 -11.54 -13.32
N LEU A 254 21.45 -12.26 -14.21
CA LEU A 254 20.06 -12.04 -14.55
C LEU A 254 19.32 -13.36 -14.43
N PHE A 255 18.38 -13.43 -13.49
CA PHE A 255 17.54 -14.60 -13.25
C PHE A 255 16.12 -14.32 -13.70
N VAL A 256 15.69 -15.02 -14.75
CA VAL A 256 14.37 -14.88 -15.33
C VAL A 256 13.52 -16.07 -14.90
N PHE A 257 12.41 -15.82 -14.20
CA PHE A 257 11.54 -16.85 -13.64
C PHE A 257 10.10 -16.70 -14.10
N THR A 258 9.29 -17.73 -13.88
CA THR A 258 7.86 -17.73 -14.20
C THR A 258 7.05 -18.24 -13.02
N SER A 259 5.74 -18.02 -13.05
CA SER A 259 4.81 -18.60 -12.08
C SER A 259 4.74 -20.12 -12.25
N ARG A 260 4.55 -20.84 -11.13
CA ARG A 260 4.32 -22.29 -11.12
C ARG A 260 2.87 -22.63 -11.42
N ARG A 261 1.94 -21.82 -10.92
CA ARG A 261 0.50 -21.94 -11.12
C ARG A 261 -0.08 -20.61 -11.55
N THR A 262 -1.02 -20.64 -12.48
CA THR A 262 -1.67 -19.44 -13.01
C THR A 262 -3.17 -19.49 -12.80
N ARG A 263 -3.80 -18.31 -12.81
CA ARG A 263 -5.27 -18.16 -12.74
C ARG A 263 -5.90 -18.86 -11.53
N GLY A 264 -5.27 -18.72 -10.37
CA GLY A 264 -5.95 -18.90 -9.10
C GLY A 264 -6.97 -17.77 -8.87
N VAL A 265 -7.84 -17.94 -7.88
CA VAL A 265 -8.73 -16.87 -7.39
C VAL A 265 -8.33 -16.59 -5.95
N GLY A 266 -8.08 -15.33 -5.62
CA GLY A 266 -7.77 -14.82 -4.29
C GLY A 266 -8.70 -13.67 -3.89
N TYR A 267 -8.65 -13.27 -2.63
CA TYR A 267 -9.44 -12.14 -2.12
C TYR A 267 -8.54 -11.19 -1.33
N GLU A 268 -8.60 -9.91 -1.68
CA GLU A 268 -8.24 -8.83 -0.76
C GLU A 268 -9.49 -8.54 0.09
N ILE A 269 -9.34 -8.62 1.41
CA ILE A 269 -10.41 -8.39 2.38
C ILE A 269 -10.10 -7.09 3.11
N ILE A 270 -11.06 -6.18 3.09
CA ILE A 270 -10.93 -4.91 3.79
C ILE A 270 -11.87 -4.94 5.00
N PRO A 271 -11.34 -5.00 6.23
CA PRO A 271 -12.17 -4.94 7.43
C PRO A 271 -12.75 -3.53 7.61
N GLY A 272 -14.06 -3.44 7.86
CA GLY A 272 -14.73 -2.14 8.04
C GLY A 272 -14.22 -1.32 9.22
N ASN A 273 -13.66 -1.97 10.23
CA ASN A 273 -13.06 -1.32 11.40
C ASN A 273 -11.58 -0.94 11.21
N ARG A 274 -10.90 -1.48 10.18
CA ARG A 274 -9.46 -1.33 9.95
C ARG A 274 -9.17 -1.21 8.46
N TRP A 275 -9.80 -0.24 7.81
CA TRP A 275 -9.67 0.03 6.37
C TRP A 275 -8.22 0.07 5.89
N THR A 276 -7.31 0.66 6.67
CA THR A 276 -5.90 0.83 6.32
C THR A 276 -5.09 -0.46 6.36
N LYS A 277 -5.60 -1.52 7.01
CA LYS A 277 -4.96 -2.83 7.10
C LYS A 277 -5.78 -3.86 6.32
N LYS A 278 -5.48 -3.96 5.04
CA LYS A 278 -6.07 -4.97 4.16
C LYS A 278 -5.48 -6.34 4.44
N GLU A 279 -6.32 -7.35 4.41
CA GLU A 279 -5.96 -8.76 4.65
C GLU A 279 -6.06 -9.55 3.33
N GLN A 280 -5.27 -10.59 3.18
CA GLN A 280 -5.19 -11.38 1.96
C GLN A 280 -5.66 -12.82 2.24
N CYS A 281 -6.59 -13.32 1.44
CA CYS A 281 -7.10 -14.69 1.50
C CYS A 281 -6.84 -15.40 0.18
N ASN A 282 -5.55 -15.70 -0.04
CA ASN A 282 -5.06 -16.15 -1.33
C ASN A 282 -5.11 -17.67 -1.47
N ASP A 283 -4.83 -18.42 -0.41
CA ASP A 283 -4.93 -19.88 -0.44
C ASP A 283 -6.40 -20.33 -0.28
N PRO A 284 -6.95 -21.18 -1.16
CA PRO A 284 -8.27 -21.78 -0.98
C PRO A 284 -8.46 -22.55 0.33
N ALA A 285 -7.38 -23.06 0.93
CA ALA A 285 -7.38 -23.70 2.25
C ALA A 285 -7.41 -22.70 3.42
N SER A 286 -7.24 -21.39 3.15
CA SER A 286 -7.33 -20.36 4.18
C SER A 286 -8.78 -20.21 4.66
N ILE A 287 -8.92 -20.16 5.99
CA ILE A 287 -10.19 -19.90 6.65
C ILE A 287 -10.21 -18.46 7.15
N ILE A 288 -11.27 -17.73 6.84
CA ILE A 288 -11.48 -16.37 7.30
C ILE A 288 -12.16 -16.42 8.67
N TYR A 289 -11.46 -15.96 9.70
CA TYR A 289 -12.00 -15.87 11.05
C TYR A 289 -12.57 -14.48 11.32
N ALA A 290 -13.85 -14.39 11.66
CA ALA A 290 -14.53 -13.16 12.03
C ALA A 290 -15.01 -13.22 13.48
N ALA A 291 -14.53 -12.32 14.33
CA ALA A 291 -14.88 -12.28 15.75
C ALA A 291 -15.95 -11.21 16.05
N GLY A 292 -17.12 -11.62 16.54
CA GLY A 292 -18.24 -10.70 16.81
C GLY A 292 -18.83 -10.05 15.55
N LYS A 293 -19.47 -8.87 15.71
CA LYS A 293 -20.01 -8.10 14.59
C LYS A 293 -18.89 -7.55 13.70
N ASN A 294 -18.84 -7.98 12.44
CA ASN A 294 -17.87 -7.50 11.45
C ASN A 294 -18.53 -7.15 10.13
N VAL A 295 -18.04 -6.09 9.50
CA VAL A 295 -18.33 -5.78 8.10
C VAL A 295 -17.04 -6.03 7.32
N LEU A 296 -17.10 -6.92 6.34
CA LEU A 296 -15.97 -7.27 5.49
C LEU A 296 -16.27 -6.86 4.05
N TYR A 297 -15.35 -6.17 3.41
CA TYR A 297 -15.45 -5.84 2.00
C TYR A 297 -14.48 -6.73 1.21
N PHE A 298 -15.04 -7.62 0.40
CA PHE A 298 -14.25 -8.53 -0.42
C PHE A 298 -13.93 -7.89 -1.77
N ARG A 299 -12.70 -8.08 -2.24
CA ARG A 299 -12.24 -7.69 -3.57
C ARG A 299 -11.58 -8.91 -4.21
N PRO A 300 -12.25 -9.57 -5.16
CA PRO A 300 -11.73 -10.79 -5.77
C PRO A 300 -10.69 -10.48 -6.85
N TYR A 301 -9.63 -11.27 -6.90
CA TYR A 301 -8.54 -11.14 -7.86
C TYR A 301 -8.19 -12.50 -8.48
N PHE A 302 -7.82 -12.50 -9.76
CA PHE A 302 -6.98 -13.55 -10.30
C PHE A 302 -5.60 -13.45 -9.66
N GLN A 303 -4.92 -14.58 -9.51
CA GLN A 303 -3.60 -14.63 -8.90
C GLN A 303 -2.75 -15.73 -9.51
N ASP A 304 -1.44 -15.48 -9.50
CA ASP A 304 -0.42 -16.41 -9.96
C ASP A 304 0.55 -16.73 -8.80
N GLU A 305 1.05 -17.97 -8.76
CA GLU A 305 1.92 -18.47 -7.69
C GLU A 305 3.38 -18.35 -8.12
N TYR A 306 4.15 -17.52 -7.41
CA TYR A 306 5.57 -17.30 -7.64
C TYR A 306 6.40 -17.79 -6.46
N ASN A 307 7.67 -18.10 -6.72
CA ASN A 307 8.62 -18.38 -5.65
C ASN A 307 8.79 -17.15 -4.76
N GLU A 308 8.81 -17.34 -3.45
CA GLU A 308 8.86 -16.24 -2.49
C GLU A 308 10.15 -15.42 -2.64
N LEU A 309 11.32 -16.08 -2.64
CA LEU A 309 12.61 -15.40 -2.79
C LEU A 309 12.65 -14.58 -4.10
N TYR A 310 12.33 -15.21 -5.22
CA TYR A 310 12.50 -14.58 -6.54
C TYR A 310 11.60 -13.36 -6.70
N HIS A 311 10.35 -13.46 -6.25
CA HIS A 311 9.45 -12.32 -6.32
C HIS A 311 9.79 -11.25 -5.26
N ASN A 312 10.27 -11.61 -4.06
CA ASN A 312 10.73 -10.61 -3.09
C ASN A 312 11.92 -9.82 -3.64
N LYS A 313 12.91 -10.51 -4.22
CA LYS A 313 14.08 -9.90 -4.86
C LYS A 313 13.73 -9.09 -6.11
N LEU A 314 12.67 -9.47 -6.84
CA LEU A 314 12.12 -8.67 -7.93
C LEU A 314 11.56 -7.33 -7.41
N MET A 315 10.75 -7.36 -6.35
CA MET A 315 10.13 -6.14 -5.79
C MET A 315 11.17 -5.23 -5.13
N ASP A 316 12.15 -5.82 -4.45
CA ASP A 316 13.22 -5.12 -3.78
C ASP A 316 14.46 -6.04 -3.73
N PRO A 317 15.53 -5.73 -4.48
CA PRO A 317 16.77 -6.51 -4.50
C PRO A 317 17.36 -6.79 -3.13
N GLN A 318 17.16 -5.91 -2.16
CA GLN A 318 17.75 -6.03 -0.83
C GLN A 318 16.88 -6.85 0.12
N ASN A 319 15.73 -7.34 -0.36
CA ASN A 319 14.81 -8.11 0.44
C ASN A 319 15.23 -9.58 0.52
N THR A 320 14.83 -10.24 1.60
CA THR A 320 15.06 -11.66 1.84
C THR A 320 13.88 -12.50 1.41
N GLY A 321 14.09 -13.80 1.24
CA GLY A 321 13.02 -14.76 1.03
C GLY A 321 13.55 -16.19 1.07
N ARG A 322 12.64 -17.13 0.92
CA ARG A 322 12.91 -18.57 1.01
C ARG A 322 12.68 -19.23 -0.35
N VAL A 323 13.61 -20.08 -0.77
CA VAL A 323 13.54 -20.76 -2.08
C VAL A 323 12.50 -21.89 -2.05
N GLU A 324 12.29 -22.49 -0.90
CA GLU A 324 11.32 -23.54 -0.62
C GLU A 324 9.87 -23.03 -0.59
N ASN A 325 9.68 -21.72 -0.40
CA ASN A 325 8.37 -21.11 -0.24
C ASN A 325 7.81 -20.55 -1.55
N TRP A 326 6.48 -20.50 -1.58
CA TRP A 326 5.69 -19.98 -2.69
C TRP A 326 4.65 -19.00 -2.16
N LYS A 327 4.38 -17.94 -2.92
CA LYS A 327 3.37 -16.96 -2.59
C LYS A 327 2.49 -16.66 -3.80
N TRP A 328 1.22 -16.39 -3.51
CA TRP A 328 0.25 -15.94 -4.48
C TRP A 328 0.29 -14.41 -4.61
N VAL A 329 0.35 -13.94 -5.85
CA VAL A 329 0.38 -12.52 -6.19
C VAL A 329 -0.84 -12.21 -7.04
N HIS A 330 -1.60 -11.20 -6.64
CA HIS A 330 -2.80 -10.76 -7.36
C HIS A 330 -2.42 -10.12 -8.69
N THR A 331 -3.07 -10.55 -9.77
CA THR A 331 -2.83 -10.08 -11.13
C THR A 331 -3.93 -9.12 -11.57
N ASP A 332 -5.14 -9.64 -11.81
CA ASP A 332 -6.25 -8.87 -12.36
C ASP A 332 -7.46 -8.90 -11.41
N PRO A 333 -8.13 -7.75 -11.14
CA PRO A 333 -9.40 -7.78 -10.41
C PRO A 333 -10.46 -8.54 -11.21
N ILE A 334 -11.24 -9.37 -10.52
CA ILE A 334 -12.33 -10.14 -11.15
C ILE A 334 -13.58 -9.27 -11.17
N LYS A 335 -13.96 -8.85 -12.38
CA LYS A 335 -15.15 -8.03 -12.65
C LYS A 335 -16.32 -8.91 -13.11
N ASP A 336 -17.52 -8.32 -13.12
CA ASP A 336 -18.76 -8.95 -13.59
C ASP A 336 -19.13 -10.26 -12.87
N VAL A 337 -18.93 -10.27 -11.55
CA VAL A 337 -19.31 -11.39 -10.68
C VAL A 337 -20.29 -10.95 -9.58
N ILE A 338 -20.90 -11.93 -8.94
CA ILE A 338 -21.75 -11.80 -7.75
C ILE A 338 -21.10 -12.68 -6.68
N LEU A 339 -21.01 -12.17 -5.46
CA LEU A 339 -20.53 -12.96 -4.33
C LEU A 339 -21.73 -13.67 -3.69
N LEU A 340 -21.69 -15.00 -3.68
CA LEU A 340 -22.71 -15.83 -3.07
C LEU A 340 -22.28 -16.21 -1.66
N PHE A 341 -23.14 -15.99 -0.67
CA PHE A 341 -22.88 -16.34 0.73
C PHE A 341 -23.81 -17.47 1.16
N TYR A 342 -23.23 -18.57 1.63
CA TYR A 342 -23.94 -19.80 2.02
C TYR A 342 -23.74 -20.13 3.50
N GLY A 343 -24.77 -20.70 4.13
CA GLY A 343 -24.71 -21.33 5.45
C GLY A 343 -25.52 -22.63 5.44
N ARG A 344 -24.97 -23.71 6.02
CA ARG A 344 -25.56 -25.08 5.96
C ARG A 344 -25.97 -25.55 4.56
N GLY A 345 -25.25 -25.13 3.53
CA GLY A 345 -25.58 -25.46 2.13
C GLY A 345 -26.72 -24.64 1.52
N ASN A 346 -27.39 -23.79 2.30
CA ASN A 346 -28.42 -22.88 1.80
C ASN A 346 -27.80 -21.54 1.42
N LEU A 347 -28.26 -20.96 0.30
CA LEU A 347 -27.86 -19.63 -0.13
C LEU A 347 -28.53 -18.60 0.79
N LEU A 348 -27.74 -17.85 1.55
CA LEU A 348 -28.21 -16.82 2.48
C LEU A 348 -28.33 -15.45 1.81
N SER A 349 -27.39 -15.09 0.94
CA SER A 349 -27.45 -13.82 0.20
C SER A 349 -26.64 -13.84 -1.09
N LYS A 350 -27.09 -13.01 -2.04
CA LYS A 350 -26.34 -12.64 -3.25
C LYS A 350 -25.87 -11.18 -3.10
N ILE A 351 -24.58 -10.97 -3.12
CA ILE A 351 -23.96 -9.67 -2.87
C ILE A 351 -23.39 -9.14 -4.18
N VAL A 352 -23.79 -7.92 -4.54
CA VAL A 352 -23.29 -7.21 -5.71
C VAL A 352 -22.18 -6.25 -5.32
N GLU A 353 -21.24 -6.03 -6.25
CA GLU A 353 -20.19 -5.03 -6.08
C GLU A 353 -20.79 -3.63 -5.99
N LYS A 354 -20.30 -2.84 -5.04
CA LYS A 354 -20.65 -1.43 -4.88
C LYS A 354 -19.41 -0.57 -4.72
N PRO A 355 -19.45 0.70 -5.17
CA PRO A 355 -18.40 1.67 -4.90
C PRO A 355 -18.56 2.25 -3.48
N TYR A 356 -17.45 2.51 -2.80
CA TYR A 356 -17.39 3.04 -1.44
C TYR A 356 -16.44 4.23 -1.33
N ILE A 357 -16.75 5.15 -0.43
CA ILE A 357 -15.90 6.28 -0.06
C ILE A 357 -15.54 6.21 1.41
N VAL A 358 -14.26 6.45 1.71
CA VAL A 358 -13.76 6.48 3.09
C VAL A 358 -13.63 7.92 3.54
N GLN A 359 -14.23 8.23 4.69
CA GLN A 359 -14.14 9.54 5.32
C GLN A 359 -13.46 9.39 6.68
N GLN A 360 -12.45 10.21 6.94
CA GLN A 360 -11.84 10.28 8.27
C GLN A 360 -12.79 10.98 9.23
N ILE A 361 -12.94 10.41 10.43
CA ILE A 361 -13.72 11.02 11.50
C ILE A 361 -12.92 12.23 12.02
N PRO A 362 -13.49 13.45 12.02
CA PRO A 362 -12.82 14.61 12.57
C PRO A 362 -12.78 14.52 14.11
N GLY A 363 -11.62 14.76 14.71
CA GLY A 363 -11.46 14.81 16.17
C GLY A 363 -10.21 14.07 16.67
N PRO A 364 -10.02 14.01 18.01
CA PRO A 364 -8.91 13.29 18.64
C PRO A 364 -9.03 11.77 18.50
N GLU A 365 -10.23 11.26 18.23
CA GLU A 365 -10.46 9.85 17.91
C GLU A 365 -10.07 9.58 16.45
N LEU A 366 -8.88 9.01 16.26
CA LEU A 366 -8.41 8.55 14.95
C LEU A 366 -9.32 7.42 14.44
N GLY A 367 -10.26 7.73 13.53
CA GLY A 367 -11.20 6.75 12.99
C GLY A 367 -11.66 7.05 11.55
N TYR A 368 -12.43 6.12 10.97
CA TYR A 368 -12.93 6.22 9.60
C TYR A 368 -14.35 5.68 9.47
N ASN A 369 -15.13 6.29 8.57
CA ASN A 369 -16.43 5.80 8.12
C ASN A 369 -16.32 5.37 6.66
N ILE A 370 -16.81 4.17 6.35
CA ILE A 370 -16.95 3.66 4.99
C ILE A 370 -18.40 3.81 4.58
N LEU A 371 -18.65 4.69 3.61
CA LEU A 371 -19.99 5.00 3.09
C LEU A 371 -20.12 4.48 1.66
N GLU A 372 -21.31 4.03 1.28
CA GLU A 372 -21.63 3.72 -0.12
C GLU A 372 -21.51 5.02 -0.94
N TYR A 373 -20.77 4.97 -2.04
CA TYR A 373 -20.57 6.13 -2.90
C TYR A 373 -21.77 6.33 -3.81
N ASN A 374 -22.33 7.53 -3.82
CA ASN A 374 -23.25 7.98 -4.85
C ASN A 374 -22.82 9.35 -5.40
N LYS A 375 -23.18 9.65 -6.65
CA LYS A 375 -22.81 10.90 -7.31
C LYS A 375 -23.61 12.11 -6.79
N LYS A 376 -24.76 11.87 -6.15
CA LYS A 376 -25.64 12.93 -5.63
C LYS A 376 -25.06 13.56 -4.36
N ASP A 377 -24.60 12.73 -3.43
CA ASP A 377 -24.07 13.15 -2.14
C ASP A 377 -22.57 13.50 -2.26
N PHE A 378 -21.87 12.92 -3.24
CA PHE A 378 -20.45 13.16 -3.50
C PHE A 378 -20.15 13.62 -4.93
N PRO A 379 -20.71 14.76 -5.39
CA PRO A 379 -20.63 15.19 -6.80
C PRO A 379 -19.22 15.48 -7.31
N TYR A 380 -18.29 15.83 -6.41
CA TYR A 380 -16.91 16.21 -6.73
C TYR A 380 -15.87 15.18 -6.27
N LYS A 381 -16.28 14.03 -5.73
CA LYS A 381 -15.36 12.99 -5.28
C LYS A 381 -15.46 11.76 -6.18
N HIS A 382 -14.42 10.94 -6.14
CA HIS A 382 -14.40 9.61 -6.74
C HIS A 382 -14.46 8.55 -5.62
N PRO A 383 -15.00 7.35 -5.89
CA PRO A 383 -14.98 6.28 -4.91
C PRO A 383 -13.54 5.93 -4.53
N THR A 384 -13.32 5.66 -3.25
CA THR A 384 -12.03 5.24 -2.72
C THR A 384 -11.71 3.80 -3.14
N PHE A 385 -12.72 2.93 -3.20
CA PHE A 385 -12.60 1.56 -3.67
C PHE A 385 -13.98 1.00 -4.07
N SER A 386 -13.98 -0.18 -4.70
CA SER A 386 -15.18 -1.00 -4.90
C SER A 386 -14.99 -2.37 -4.27
N GLY A 387 -16.07 -2.97 -3.80
CA GLY A 387 -16.03 -4.30 -3.18
C GLY A 387 -17.40 -4.89 -2.90
N TYR A 388 -17.41 -6.13 -2.41
CA TYR A 388 -18.59 -6.89 -2.03
C TYR A 388 -18.72 -6.86 -0.50
N GLN A 389 -19.67 -6.10 0.01
CA GLN A 389 -19.87 -5.94 1.44
C GLN A 389 -20.65 -7.13 2.03
N LEU A 390 -20.01 -7.84 2.95
CA LEU A 390 -20.61 -8.90 3.74
C LEU A 390 -20.70 -8.45 5.20
N VAL A 391 -21.92 -8.43 5.74
CA VAL A 391 -22.17 -8.09 7.14
C VAL A 391 -22.34 -9.39 7.94
N LEU A 392 -21.37 -9.67 8.80
CA LEU A 392 -21.36 -10.80 9.72
C LEU A 392 -21.88 -10.32 11.07
N THR A 393 -23.02 -10.85 11.50
CA THR A 393 -23.67 -10.46 12.77
C THR A 393 -23.57 -11.59 13.79
N GLU A 394 -23.65 -11.24 15.08
CA GLU A 394 -23.61 -12.22 16.19
C GLU A 394 -24.85 -13.13 16.23
N LYS A 395 -25.93 -12.72 15.53
CA LYS A 395 -27.15 -13.51 15.35
C LYS A 395 -26.96 -14.70 14.41
N LEU A 396 -25.89 -14.71 13.60
CA LEU A 396 -25.57 -15.85 12.77
C LEU A 396 -25.23 -17.07 13.65
N PRO A 397 -25.78 -18.26 13.35
CA PRO A 397 -25.43 -19.50 14.03
C PRO A 397 -23.91 -19.77 14.04
N ARG A 398 -23.44 -20.55 15.02
CA ARG A 398 -22.03 -20.95 15.09
C ARG A 398 -21.78 -22.12 14.14
N GLU A 399 -21.55 -21.81 12.87
CA GLU A 399 -21.29 -22.79 11.82
C GLU A 399 -20.30 -22.28 10.78
N GLY A 400 -19.88 -23.19 9.89
CA GLY A 400 -19.07 -22.85 8.73
C GLY A 400 -19.92 -22.18 7.66
N TYR A 401 -19.51 -20.99 7.25
CA TYR A 401 -20.08 -20.29 6.11
C TYR A 401 -19.16 -20.40 4.92
N LEU A 402 -19.73 -20.34 3.72
CA LEU A 402 -18.97 -20.43 2.47
C LEU A 402 -19.27 -19.23 1.59
N ILE A 403 -18.24 -18.70 0.95
CA ILE A 403 -18.40 -17.75 -0.15
C ILE A 403 -17.95 -18.36 -1.47
N TYR A 404 -18.66 -18.00 -2.53
CA TYR A 404 -18.36 -18.34 -3.91
C TYR A 404 -18.52 -17.11 -4.78
N LEU A 405 -17.95 -17.15 -5.98
CA LEU A 405 -18.21 -16.16 -7.01
C LEU A 405 -19.03 -16.80 -8.14
N GLU A 406 -20.06 -16.10 -8.59
CA GLU A 406 -20.90 -16.46 -9.73
C GLU A 406 -20.70 -15.40 -10.82
N LYS A 407 -20.53 -15.80 -12.08
CA LYS A 407 -20.40 -14.83 -13.17
C LYS A 407 -21.77 -14.23 -13.48
N LYS A 408 -21.89 -12.91 -13.58
CA LYS A 408 -23.16 -12.25 -13.93
C LYS A 408 -23.71 -12.82 -15.24
N GLY A 409 -24.99 -13.19 -15.23
CA GLY A 409 -25.67 -13.78 -16.40
C GLY A 409 -25.35 -15.26 -16.67
N LYS A 410 -24.54 -15.92 -15.85
CA LYS A 410 -24.33 -17.39 -15.90
C LYS A 410 -24.53 -17.97 -14.51
N SER A 411 -25.40 -18.96 -14.36
CA SER A 411 -25.62 -19.67 -13.08
C SER A 411 -24.49 -20.65 -12.72
N THR A 412 -23.27 -20.39 -13.20
CA THR A 412 -22.11 -21.27 -13.00
C THR A 412 -21.18 -20.65 -11.97
N ILE A 413 -20.91 -21.40 -10.91
CA ILE A 413 -19.93 -21.04 -9.88
C ILE A 413 -18.54 -20.99 -10.52
N MET A 414 -17.80 -19.93 -10.24
CA MET A 414 -16.42 -19.78 -10.69
C MET A 414 -15.51 -20.76 -9.94
N PRO A 415 -14.74 -21.60 -10.65
CA PRO A 415 -13.79 -22.52 -10.03
C PRO A 415 -12.79 -21.80 -9.12
N LYS A 416 -12.34 -22.48 -8.06
CA LYS A 416 -11.33 -22.00 -7.09
C LYS A 416 -11.73 -20.75 -6.29
N SER A 417 -12.96 -20.24 -6.46
CA SER A 417 -13.47 -19.09 -5.72
C SER A 417 -13.92 -19.41 -4.29
N LYS A 418 -14.13 -20.68 -3.94
CA LYS A 418 -14.61 -21.08 -2.61
C LYS A 418 -13.70 -20.55 -1.49
N ARG A 419 -14.29 -19.94 -0.46
CA ARG A 419 -13.62 -19.68 0.84
C ARG A 419 -14.53 -20.01 2.00
N GLU A 420 -13.93 -20.48 3.09
CA GLU A 420 -14.62 -20.74 4.34
C GLU A 420 -14.51 -19.54 5.28
N ILE A 421 -15.63 -19.18 5.91
CA ILE A 421 -15.72 -18.16 6.93
C ILE A 421 -16.20 -18.82 8.23
N ARG A 422 -15.47 -18.62 9.32
CA ARG A 422 -15.84 -19.08 10.65
C ARG A 422 -16.07 -17.90 11.58
N ILE A 423 -17.25 -17.89 12.21
CA ILE A 423 -17.60 -16.89 13.22
C ILE A 423 -17.10 -17.35 14.58
N VAL A 424 -16.28 -16.52 15.22
CA VAL A 424 -15.76 -16.76 16.57
C VAL A 424 -16.60 -15.95 17.55
N LYS A 425 -17.30 -16.64 18.47
CA LYS A 425 -18.08 -16.01 19.55
C LYS A 425 -17.31 -16.12 20.87
N LYS A 426 -17.36 -15.05 21.69
CA LYS A 426 -16.64 -14.94 22.97
C LYS A 426 -17.45 -15.56 24.13
N GLU A 427 -18.15 -16.65 23.89
CA GLU A 427 -19.12 -17.22 24.85
C GLU A 427 -18.46 -18.02 25.99
N ASN A 428 -17.24 -18.54 25.78
CA ASN A 428 -16.54 -19.40 26.75
C ASN A 428 -15.40 -18.71 27.53
N ALA A 429 -15.30 -17.37 27.47
CA ALA A 429 -14.28 -16.66 28.23
C ALA A 429 -14.41 -16.93 29.74
N ASN A 430 -15.63 -17.03 30.25
CA ASN A 430 -15.92 -17.33 31.65
C ASN A 430 -15.38 -18.70 32.07
N LEU A 431 -15.40 -19.71 31.19
CA LEU A 431 -14.86 -21.03 31.48
C LEU A 431 -13.32 -21.02 31.54
N LEU A 432 -12.67 -20.19 30.71
CA LEU A 432 -11.23 -19.94 30.79
C LEU A 432 -10.85 -19.20 32.09
N TYR A 433 -11.69 -18.27 32.55
CA TYR A 433 -11.51 -17.63 33.86
C TYR A 433 -11.67 -18.64 35.02
N CYS A 434 -12.67 -19.52 34.97
CA CYS A 434 -12.82 -20.59 35.96
C CYS A 434 -11.60 -21.54 35.98
N LEU A 435 -11.09 -21.95 34.82
CA LEU A 435 -9.90 -22.82 34.72
C LEU A 435 -8.62 -22.13 35.20
N SER A 436 -8.48 -20.83 35.00
CA SER A 436 -7.31 -20.07 35.47
C SER A 436 -7.34 -19.77 36.97
N ILE A 437 -8.53 -19.72 37.59
CA ILE A 437 -8.71 -19.56 39.04
C ILE A 437 -8.57 -20.90 39.79
N PHE A 438 -8.77 -22.03 39.10
CA PHE A 438 -8.72 -23.37 39.70
C PHE A 438 -7.42 -23.65 40.51
N PRO A 439 -6.19 -23.34 40.02
CA PRO A 439 -4.97 -23.53 40.81
C PRO A 439 -4.92 -22.68 42.08
N LEU A 440 -5.50 -21.47 42.07
CA LEU A 440 -5.56 -20.59 43.24
C LEU A 440 -6.51 -21.14 44.30
N VAL A 441 -7.65 -21.71 43.88
CA VAL A 441 -8.60 -22.37 44.77
C VAL A 441 -7.97 -23.62 45.40
N VAL A 442 -7.32 -24.47 44.61
CA VAL A 442 -6.59 -25.63 45.11
C VAL A 442 -5.48 -25.21 46.07
N GLY A 443 -4.70 -24.19 45.72
CA GLY A 443 -3.65 -23.63 46.58
C GLY A 443 -4.20 -23.09 47.91
N GLY A 444 -5.33 -22.38 47.88
CA GLY A 444 -6.02 -21.92 49.07
C GLY A 444 -6.51 -23.06 49.96
N ILE A 445 -7.11 -24.11 49.38
CA ILE A 445 -7.56 -25.30 50.12
C ILE A 445 -6.38 -26.00 50.80
N VAL A 446 -5.27 -26.20 50.07
CA VAL A 446 -4.03 -26.80 50.61
C VAL A 446 -3.44 -25.96 51.74
N PHE A 447 -3.41 -24.63 51.58
CA PHE A 447 -2.92 -23.71 52.60
C PHE A 447 -3.76 -23.77 53.88
N VAL A 448 -5.10 -23.73 53.76
CA VAL A 448 -6.01 -23.78 54.91
C VAL A 448 -5.96 -25.15 55.62
N THR A 449 -5.90 -26.26 54.87
CA THR A 449 -5.77 -27.60 55.47
C THR A 449 -4.43 -27.79 56.18
N ARG A 450 -3.33 -27.26 55.63
CA ARG A 450 -2.02 -27.29 56.30
C ARG A 450 -2.02 -26.41 57.56
N TRP A 451 -2.62 -25.23 57.51
CA TRP A 451 -2.70 -24.33 58.67
C TRP A 451 -3.52 -24.93 59.82
N ARG A 452 -4.62 -25.62 59.52
CA ARG A 452 -5.46 -26.31 60.51
C ARG A 452 -4.85 -27.59 61.11
N ARG A 453 -3.81 -28.17 60.49
CA ARG A 453 -3.06 -29.31 61.05
C ARG A 453 -1.85 -28.89 61.89
N LEU A 454 -1.41 -27.63 61.75
CA LEU A 454 -0.30 -27.05 62.49
C LEU A 454 -0.75 -26.29 63.75
N ARG A 455 -2.05 -26.05 63.88
CA ARG A 455 -2.75 -25.78 65.15
C ARG A 455 -3.34 -27.07 65.64
#